data_AF-A0A6L9KW33-F1
#
_entry.id   AF-A0A6L9KW33-F1
#
_cell.length_a   1.000
_cell.length_b   1.000
_cell.length_c   1.000
_cell.angle_alpha   90.00
_cell.angle_beta   90.00
_cell.angle_gamma   90.00
#
_symmetry.space_group_name_H-M   'P 1'
#
loop_
_entity.id
_entity.type
_entity.pdbx_description
1 polymer ?
#
loop_
_entity_poly.entity_id
_entity_poly.type
_entity_poly.pdbx_seq_one_letter_code
_entity_poly.pdbx_strand_id
1 'polypeptide(L)'
;MNTISASIKSARILVAAAVLSLVGSVVAAPVADPQLEKAIGQGKDTFTHNTFNGNGRVCQTCHLSGGLAPGRLPDGKAIPSLANAAAVFPLFKPRQGKVVTLPDQIRNCVEGALEGKAPAYGSDELNALVVYVTSLSQGKTIDMGGKPQ
;
A
#
# COMPACT_ATOMS: atom_id res chain seq x y z
N MET A 1 -87.68 25.53 7.50
CA MET A 1 -87.95 24.90 6.20
C MET A 1 -86.80 25.22 5.25
N ASN A 2 -86.35 24.22 4.50
CA ASN A 2 -85.33 24.20 3.44
C ASN A 2 -83.84 24.19 3.84
N THR A 3 -83.41 22.97 4.17
CA THR A 3 -82.16 22.30 3.72
C THR A 3 -81.94 22.51 2.20
N ILE A 4 -80.73 22.47 1.62
CA ILE A 4 -79.85 21.30 1.46
C ILE A 4 -78.44 21.78 1.08
N SER A 5 -77.46 21.18 1.76
CA SER A 5 -76.02 21.22 1.52
C SER A 5 -75.63 20.38 0.29
N ALA A 6 -74.75 20.89 -0.57
CA ALA A 6 -74.04 20.09 -1.57
C ALA A 6 -72.53 20.39 -1.48
N SER A 7 -71.85 19.57 -0.69
CA SER A 7 -70.40 19.59 -0.51
C SER A 7 -69.72 18.87 -1.68
N ILE A 8 -68.87 19.60 -2.40
CA ILE A 8 -68.08 19.13 -3.53
C ILE A 8 -67.00 18.16 -3.00
N LYS A 9 -67.07 16.89 -3.44
CA LYS A 9 -66.03 15.89 -3.17
C LYS A 9 -64.79 16.20 -4.02
N SER A 10 -63.78 16.83 -3.44
CA SER A 10 -62.45 16.91 -4.03
C SER A 10 -61.76 15.54 -3.95
N ALA A 11 -61.62 14.87 -5.08
CA ALA A 11 -60.86 13.63 -5.22
C ALA A 11 -59.38 13.90 -4.93
N ARG A 12 -58.87 13.32 -3.84
CA ARG A 12 -57.42 13.32 -3.55
C ARG A 12 -56.77 12.20 -4.36
N ILE A 13 -56.09 12.59 -5.45
CA ILE A 13 -55.16 11.74 -6.18
C ILE A 13 -54.01 11.42 -5.23
N LEU A 14 -53.93 10.18 -4.77
CA LEU A 14 -52.77 9.64 -4.04
C LEU A 14 -51.65 9.39 -5.06
N VAL A 15 -50.70 10.32 -5.17
CA VAL A 15 -49.42 10.06 -5.84
C VAL A 15 -48.58 9.19 -4.91
N ALA A 16 -48.55 7.88 -5.16
CA ALA A 16 -47.62 6.98 -4.50
C ALA A 16 -46.20 7.27 -5.02
N ALA A 17 -45.41 8.01 -4.24
CA ALA A 17 -43.99 8.18 -4.49
C ALA A 17 -43.29 6.85 -4.18
N ALA A 18 -43.00 6.06 -5.22
CA ALA A 18 -42.16 4.88 -5.11
C ALA A 18 -40.71 5.33 -4.85
N VAL A 19 -40.29 5.30 -3.58
CA VAL A 19 -38.91 5.58 -3.18
C VAL A 19 -38.06 4.35 -3.52
N LEU A 20 -37.54 4.30 -4.74
CA LEU A 20 -36.61 3.26 -5.17
C LEU A 20 -35.29 3.48 -4.43
N SER A 21 -35.14 2.84 -3.28
CA SER A 21 -33.92 2.89 -2.48
C SER A 21 -32.83 2.09 -3.19
N LEU A 22 -31.92 2.79 -3.87
CA LEU A 22 -30.64 2.20 -4.30
C LEU A 22 -29.82 1.89 -3.05
N VAL A 23 -30.00 0.71 -2.47
CA VAL A 23 -29.00 0.11 -1.58
C VAL A 23 -27.85 -0.39 -2.43
N GLY A 24 -27.05 0.55 -2.95
CA GLY A 24 -25.73 0.24 -3.46
C GLY A 24 -24.93 -0.35 -2.30
N SER A 25 -24.65 -1.65 -2.35
CA SER A 25 -23.70 -2.27 -1.45
C SER A 25 -22.34 -1.67 -1.77
N VAL A 26 -21.96 -0.62 -1.05
CA VAL A 26 -20.55 -0.25 -0.89
C VAL A 26 -19.91 -1.44 -0.21
N VAL A 27 -19.36 -2.35 -1.00
CA VAL A 27 -18.37 -3.30 -0.50
C VAL A 27 -17.17 -2.43 -0.14
N ALA A 28 -17.17 -1.89 1.07
CA ALA A 28 -15.96 -1.31 1.63
C ALA A 28 -14.91 -2.42 1.52
N ALA A 29 -13.80 -2.14 0.82
CA ALA A 29 -12.61 -2.98 0.92
C ALA A 29 -12.39 -3.27 2.42
N PRO A 30 -12.01 -4.50 2.81
CA PRO A 30 -11.83 -4.83 4.22
C PRO A 30 -10.96 -3.75 4.82
N VAL A 31 -11.50 -3.03 5.80
CA VAL A 31 -10.76 -2.01 6.55
C VAL A 31 -9.56 -2.75 7.09
N ALA A 32 -8.38 -2.47 6.53
CA ALA A 32 -7.16 -3.09 6.97
C ALA A 32 -7.02 -2.87 8.48
N ASP A 33 -6.49 -3.88 9.17
CA ASP A 33 -6.27 -3.83 10.61
C ASP A 33 -5.59 -2.48 10.98
N PRO A 34 -6.13 -1.69 11.94
CA PRO A 34 -5.56 -0.39 12.28
C PRO A 34 -4.08 -0.44 12.69
N GLN A 35 -3.63 -1.56 13.27
CA GLN A 35 -2.22 -1.78 13.60
C GLN A 35 -1.39 -1.98 12.33
N LEU A 36 -1.94 -2.69 11.33
CA LEU A 36 -1.30 -2.86 10.03
C LEU A 36 -1.19 -1.53 9.29
N GLU A 37 -2.26 -0.72 9.28
CA GLU A 37 -2.23 0.63 8.68
C GLU A 37 -1.20 1.54 9.36
N LYS A 38 -1.12 1.50 10.70
CA LYS A 38 -0.09 2.21 11.44
C LYS A 38 1.31 1.75 11.03
N ALA A 39 1.55 0.45 10.91
CA ALA A 39 2.83 -0.10 10.49
C ALA A 39 3.20 0.29 9.05
N ILE A 40 2.23 0.31 8.12
CA ILE A 40 2.41 0.81 6.76
C ILE A 40 2.84 2.28 6.80
N GLY A 41 2.16 3.11 7.60
CA GLY A 41 2.50 4.52 7.79
C GLY A 41 3.91 4.72 8.33
N GLN A 42 4.30 3.99 9.37
CA GLN A 42 5.65 4.04 9.95
C GLN A 42 6.73 3.58 8.95
N GLY A 43 6.46 2.53 8.19
CA GLY A 43 7.38 2.03 7.17
C GLY A 43 7.55 3.02 6.02
N LYS A 44 6.47 3.68 5.58
CA LYS A 44 6.50 4.73 4.56
C LYS A 44 7.29 5.96 5.03
N ASP A 45 7.09 6.40 6.26
CA ASP A 45 7.84 7.50 6.87
C ASP A 45 9.35 7.18 6.88
N THR A 46 9.70 6.01 7.41
CA THR A 46 11.08 5.50 7.44
C THR A 46 11.69 5.44 6.03
N PHE A 47 10.95 4.90 5.06
CA PHE A 47 11.38 4.81 3.66
C PHE A 47 11.68 6.18 3.03
N THR A 48 10.90 7.19 3.42
CA THR A 48 10.95 8.53 2.82
C THR A 48 11.98 9.44 3.48
N HIS A 49 12.25 9.24 4.78
CA HIS A 49 12.97 10.23 5.58
C HIS A 49 14.20 9.69 6.32
N ASN A 50 14.30 8.38 6.56
CA ASN A 50 15.38 7.84 7.38
C ASN A 50 16.64 7.57 6.55
N THR A 51 17.75 8.16 6.96
CA THR A 51 19.07 7.98 6.35
C THR A 51 19.88 6.86 6.99
N PHE A 52 19.40 6.28 8.09
CA PHE A 52 20.06 5.25 8.88
C PHE A 52 21.48 5.63 9.33
N ASN A 53 21.71 6.92 9.59
CA ASN A 53 23.04 7.48 9.88
C ASN A 53 24.08 7.25 8.76
N GLY A 54 23.63 7.12 7.52
CA GLY A 54 24.48 6.89 6.36
C GLY A 54 24.80 8.16 5.57
N ASN A 55 24.98 8.02 4.26
CA ASN A 55 25.44 9.03 3.31
C ASN A 55 24.42 10.16 2.99
N GLY A 56 23.40 10.35 3.84
CA GLY A 56 22.37 11.38 3.66
C GLY A 56 21.27 11.03 2.65
N ARG A 57 21.34 9.87 1.99
CA ARG A 57 20.26 9.37 1.12
C ARG A 57 19.22 8.61 1.93
N VAL A 58 18.03 8.49 1.36
CA VAL A 58 16.89 7.71 1.87
C VAL A 58 16.47 6.69 0.81
N CYS A 59 15.60 5.74 1.16
CA CYS A 59 15.15 4.72 0.20
C CYS A 59 14.51 5.36 -1.05
N GLN A 60 13.70 6.41 -0.83
CA GLN A 60 13.03 7.16 -1.89
C GLN A 60 14.00 7.93 -2.81
N THR A 61 15.26 8.15 -2.42
CA THR A 61 16.27 8.76 -3.30
C THR A 61 16.42 7.94 -4.59
N CYS A 62 16.32 6.61 -4.50
CA CYS A 62 16.41 5.73 -5.68
C CYS A 62 15.07 5.09 -6.06
N HIS A 63 14.23 4.74 -5.08
CA HIS A 63 12.94 4.11 -5.31
C HIS A 63 11.83 5.16 -5.42
N LEU A 64 11.66 5.66 -6.64
CA LEU A 64 10.77 6.77 -6.97
C LEU A 64 9.30 6.45 -6.73
N SER A 65 8.48 7.49 -6.55
CA SER A 65 7.03 7.37 -6.34
C SER A 65 6.65 6.43 -5.20
N GLY A 66 7.38 6.49 -4.08
CA GLY A 66 7.18 5.58 -2.94
C GLY A 66 7.45 4.11 -3.29
N GLY A 67 8.32 3.85 -4.27
CA GLY A 67 8.63 2.50 -4.75
C GLY A 67 7.62 1.91 -5.73
N LEU A 68 6.56 2.62 -6.13
CA LEU A 68 5.58 2.08 -7.10
C LEU A 68 6.04 2.20 -8.56
N ALA A 69 6.92 3.15 -8.87
CA ALA A 69 7.49 3.34 -10.20
C ALA A 69 8.89 2.71 -10.31
N PRO A 70 9.38 2.41 -11.52
CA PRO A 70 10.79 2.11 -11.74
C PRO A 70 11.68 3.20 -11.13
N GLY A 71 12.70 2.77 -10.40
CA GLY A 71 13.64 3.66 -9.75
C GLY A 71 14.84 4.04 -10.62
N ARG A 72 15.73 4.86 -10.06
CA ARG A 72 17.02 5.25 -10.65
C ARG A 72 18.11 5.23 -9.58
N LEU A 73 19.26 4.65 -9.89
CA LEU A 73 20.48 4.80 -9.09
C LEU A 73 21.10 6.20 -9.30
N PRO A 74 22.03 6.64 -8.43
CA PRO A 74 22.71 7.92 -8.58
C PRO A 74 23.48 8.09 -9.89
N ASP A 75 23.92 6.98 -10.50
CA ASP A 75 24.57 6.95 -11.83
C ASP A 75 23.56 7.01 -13.00
N GLY A 76 22.26 7.14 -12.71
CA GLY A 76 21.19 7.20 -13.70
C GLY A 76 20.69 5.84 -14.18
N LYS A 77 21.27 4.72 -13.74
CA LYS A 77 20.82 3.37 -14.12
C LYS A 77 19.42 3.10 -13.56
N ALA A 78 18.53 2.60 -14.42
CA ALA A 78 17.18 2.20 -14.00
C ALA A 78 17.24 0.97 -13.08
N ILE A 79 16.37 0.97 -12.08
CA ILE A 79 16.11 -0.19 -11.21
C ILE A 79 14.62 -0.54 -11.22
N PRO A 80 14.26 -1.81 -10.97
CA PRO A 80 12.85 -2.21 -10.88
C PRO A 80 12.07 -1.40 -9.84
N SER A 81 10.77 -1.36 -10.03
CA SER A 81 9.79 -0.99 -9.02
C SER A 81 9.84 -1.97 -7.84
N LEU A 82 9.33 -1.54 -6.70
CA LEU A 82 9.08 -2.39 -5.53
C LEU A 82 7.66 -2.97 -5.53
N ALA A 83 6.83 -2.64 -6.53
CA ALA A 83 5.41 -3.01 -6.60
C ALA A 83 5.13 -4.52 -6.70
N ASN A 84 6.14 -5.37 -6.90
CA ASN A 84 6.00 -6.82 -6.78
C ASN A 84 7.06 -7.45 -5.87
N ALA A 85 7.79 -6.65 -5.08
CA ALA A 85 8.92 -7.15 -4.29
C ALA A 85 8.49 -8.29 -3.35
N ALA A 86 7.43 -8.13 -2.57
CA ALA A 86 6.99 -9.18 -1.65
C ALA A 86 6.38 -10.39 -2.36
N ALA A 87 6.00 -10.28 -3.64
CA ALA A 87 5.55 -11.42 -4.42
C ALA A 87 6.69 -12.32 -4.90
N VAL A 88 7.90 -11.76 -5.09
CA VAL A 88 9.03 -12.48 -5.68
C VAL A 88 10.10 -12.90 -4.67
N PHE A 89 10.18 -12.26 -3.51
CA PHE A 89 11.04 -12.70 -2.40
C PHE A 89 10.38 -13.84 -1.61
N PRO A 90 11.15 -14.81 -1.08
CA PRO A 90 12.61 -14.95 -1.18
C PRO A 90 13.08 -15.37 -2.57
N LEU A 91 14.31 -14.98 -2.93
CA LEU A 91 14.91 -15.34 -4.22
C LEU A 91 16.42 -15.60 -4.09
N PHE A 92 16.95 -16.44 -4.98
CA PHE A 92 18.39 -16.66 -5.09
C PHE A 92 19.05 -15.44 -5.74
N LYS A 93 20.10 -14.90 -5.11
CA LYS A 93 20.93 -13.83 -5.68
C LYS A 93 22.27 -14.40 -6.15
N PRO A 94 22.49 -14.59 -7.47
CA PRO A 94 23.73 -15.16 -7.99
C PRO A 94 24.99 -14.41 -7.53
N ARG A 95 24.92 -13.08 -7.49
CA ARG A 95 26.04 -12.23 -7.03
C ARG A 95 26.41 -12.42 -5.55
N GLN A 96 25.51 -12.94 -4.73
CA GLN A 96 25.75 -13.24 -3.31
C GLN A 96 25.88 -14.75 -3.04
N GLY A 97 25.64 -15.61 -4.04
CA GLY A 97 25.68 -17.06 -3.89
C GLY A 97 24.68 -17.66 -2.89
N LYS A 98 23.61 -16.94 -2.53
CA LYS A 98 22.63 -17.38 -1.50
C LYS A 98 21.21 -16.95 -1.80
N VAL A 99 20.25 -17.59 -1.14
CA VAL A 99 18.86 -17.13 -1.05
C VAL A 99 18.80 -15.92 -0.11
N VAL A 100 18.03 -14.91 -0.51
CA VAL A 100 17.86 -13.65 0.21
C VAL A 100 16.37 -13.43 0.43
N THR A 101 15.98 -13.10 1.66
CA THR A 101 14.60 -12.73 2.02
C THR A 101 14.36 -11.23 1.80
N LEU A 102 13.10 -10.79 1.87
CA LEU A 102 12.78 -9.35 1.78
C LEU A 102 13.47 -8.52 2.90
N PRO A 103 13.45 -8.93 4.19
CA PRO A 103 14.22 -8.26 5.24
C PRO A 103 15.72 -8.18 4.96
N ASP A 104 16.33 -9.27 4.46
CA ASP A 104 17.75 -9.28 4.08
C ASP A 104 18.02 -8.26 2.98
N GLN A 105 17.13 -8.16 2.00
CA GLN A 105 17.29 -7.21 0.91
C GLN A 105 17.18 -5.75 1.39
N ILE A 106 16.26 -5.46 2.30
CA ILE A 106 16.11 -4.12 2.90
C ILE A 106 17.39 -3.76 3.65
N ARG A 107 17.88 -4.65 4.53
CA ARG A 107 19.12 -4.43 5.27
C ARG A 107 20.33 -4.23 4.35
N ASN A 108 20.48 -5.07 3.32
CA ASN A 108 21.54 -4.93 2.32
C ASN A 108 21.48 -3.58 1.58
N CYS A 109 20.28 -3.04 1.35
CA CYS A 109 20.10 -1.71 0.75
C CYS A 109 20.58 -0.61 1.70
N VAL A 110 20.18 -0.69 2.98
CA VAL A 110 20.63 0.28 4.00
C VAL A 110 22.14 0.29 4.14
N GLU A 111 22.77 -0.88 4.27
CA GLU A 111 24.22 -1.01 4.43
C GLU A 111 24.98 -0.62 3.15
N GLY A 112 24.49 -1.03 1.97
CA GLY A 112 25.22 -0.88 0.73
C GLY A 112 24.94 0.39 -0.07
N ALA A 113 23.67 0.84 -0.14
CA ALA A 113 23.27 1.98 -0.96
C ALA A 113 23.15 3.27 -0.14
N LEU A 114 22.63 3.17 1.08
CA LEU A 114 22.57 4.31 2.00
C LEU A 114 23.85 4.44 2.83
N GLU A 115 24.73 3.43 2.84
CA GLU A 115 25.95 3.40 3.67
C GLU A 115 25.63 3.64 5.16
N GLY A 116 24.45 3.18 5.60
CA GLY A 116 23.94 3.39 6.95
C GLY A 116 23.98 2.12 7.80
N LYS A 117 23.50 2.25 9.05
CA LYS A 117 23.36 1.14 9.98
C LYS A 117 22.01 0.45 9.79
N ALA A 118 22.02 -0.77 9.26
CA ALA A 118 20.79 -1.53 9.07
C ALA A 118 20.02 -1.79 10.39
N PRO A 119 18.68 -1.66 10.38
CA PRO A 119 17.84 -1.98 11.53
C PRO A 119 17.92 -3.47 11.87
N ALA A 120 17.97 -3.81 13.16
CA ALA A 120 18.14 -5.18 13.64
C ALA A 120 17.01 -6.11 13.14
N TYR A 121 17.33 -7.39 12.93
CA TYR A 121 16.30 -8.38 12.63
C TYR A 121 15.23 -8.42 13.73
N GLY A 122 13.96 -8.45 13.34
CA GLY A 122 12.82 -8.43 14.27
C GLY A 122 12.53 -7.09 14.94
N SER A 123 13.33 -6.05 14.70
CA SER A 123 13.03 -4.70 15.21
C SER A 123 11.77 -4.13 14.57
N ASP A 124 11.05 -3.30 15.33
CA ASP A 124 9.85 -2.61 14.85
C ASP A 124 10.12 -1.78 13.59
N GLU A 125 11.30 -1.17 13.49
CA GLU A 125 11.75 -0.39 12.33
C GLU A 125 11.88 -1.26 11.07
N LEU A 126 12.55 -2.41 11.16
CA LEU A 126 12.66 -3.33 10.03
C LEU A 126 11.31 -3.94 9.67
N ASN A 127 10.51 -4.32 10.67
CA ASN A 127 9.18 -4.88 10.46
C ASN A 127 8.27 -3.87 9.75
N ALA A 128 8.29 -2.59 10.14
CA ALA A 128 7.53 -1.54 9.49
C ALA A 128 7.94 -1.35 8.02
N LEU A 129 9.25 -1.35 7.72
CA LEU A 129 9.73 -1.31 6.33
C LEU A 129 9.27 -2.53 5.51
N VAL A 130 9.36 -3.72 6.08
CA VAL A 130 8.88 -4.97 5.43
C VAL A 130 7.39 -4.88 5.16
N VAL A 131 6.59 -4.42 6.12
CA VAL A 131 5.14 -4.21 5.97
C VAL A 131 4.84 -3.21 4.86
N TYR A 132 5.52 -2.06 4.86
CA TYR A 132 5.33 -1.05 3.82
C TYR A 132 5.65 -1.60 2.43
N VAL A 133 6.82 -2.22 2.23
CA VAL A 133 7.18 -2.80 0.92
C VAL A 133 6.23 -3.94 0.52
N THR A 134 5.74 -4.71 1.48
CA THR A 134 4.74 -5.76 1.24
C THR A 134 3.41 -5.17 0.78
N SER A 135 2.97 -4.06 1.37
CA SER A 135 1.75 -3.35 0.96
C SER A 135 1.79 -2.88 -0.50
N LEU A 136 2.98 -2.56 -1.02
CA LEU A 136 3.16 -2.19 -2.44
C LEU A 136 2.87 -3.36 -3.40
N SER A 137 2.92 -4.60 -2.90
CA SER A 137 2.65 -5.83 -3.66
C SER A 137 1.23 -6.37 -3.47
N GLN A 138 0.34 -5.62 -2.79
CA GLN A 138 -1.03 -6.08 -2.54
C GLN A 138 -1.76 -6.44 -3.86
N GLY A 139 -2.37 -7.62 -3.90
CA GLY A 139 -3.07 -8.14 -5.07
C GLY A 139 -2.19 -8.77 -6.15
N LYS A 140 -0.85 -8.79 -5.98
CA LYS A 140 0.04 -9.56 -6.86
C LYS A 140 0.01 -11.04 -6.49
N THR A 141 0.08 -11.91 -7.50
CA THR A 141 0.26 -13.35 -7.28
C THR A 141 1.67 -13.63 -6.78
N ILE A 142 1.80 -14.49 -5.76
CA ILE A 142 3.10 -14.96 -5.29
C ILE A 142 3.82 -15.70 -6.44
N ASP A 143 5.01 -15.25 -6.76
CA ASP A 143 5.90 -15.77 -7.80
C ASP A 143 7.31 -15.88 -7.22
N MET A 144 7.48 -16.76 -6.22
CA MET A 144 8.73 -16.91 -5.47
C MET A 144 9.90 -17.22 -6.39
N GLY A 145 10.97 -16.42 -6.33
CA GLY A 145 12.11 -16.52 -7.24
C GLY A 145 11.89 -15.83 -8.60
N GLY A 146 10.73 -15.19 -8.78
CA GLY A 146 10.35 -14.44 -9.98
C GLY A 146 11.17 -13.17 -10.20
N LYS A 147 10.85 -12.47 -11.29
CA LYS A 147 11.57 -11.25 -11.71
C LYS A 147 10.95 -10.00 -11.06
N PRO A 148 11.76 -9.14 -10.40
CA PRO A 148 11.31 -7.79 -10.05
C PRO A 148 10.90 -7.01 -11.31
N GLN A 149 9.79 -6.26 -11.22
CA GLN A 149 9.19 -5.53 -12.36
C GLN A 149 9.61 -4.06 -12.39
#